data_AF-A0A914PY65-F1
#
_entry.id   AF-A0A914PY65-F1
#
_cell.length_a   1.000
_cell.length_b   1.000
_cell.length_c   1.000
_cell.angle_alpha   90.00
_cell.angle_beta   90.00
_cell.angle_gamma   90.00
#
_symmetry.space_group_name_H-M   'P 1'
#
loop_
_entity.id
_entity.type
_entity.pdbx_description
1 polymer ?
#
loop_
_entity_poly.entity_id
_entity_poly.type
_entity_poly.pdbx_seq_one_letter_code
_entity_poly.pdbx_strand_id
1 'polypeptide(L)'
;MSSSDGATLKSNRKACHQARDLFFDCYDKNNGNQSKCRLELKEFENHCPVSWVQHFMRKHKFEKYKEELTKEGLLSDKDAPPRA
;
A
#
# COMPACT_ATOMS: atom_id res chain seq x y z
N MET A 1 16.97 19.09 10.86
CA MET A 1 16.56 17.75 11.34
C MET A 1 15.96 17.01 10.15
N SER A 2 16.70 16.10 9.51
CA SER A 2 16.17 15.23 8.45
C SER A 2 16.53 13.80 8.78
N SER A 3 15.48 13.00 8.94
CA SER A 3 15.46 11.74 9.63
C SER A 3 16.22 10.63 8.90
N SER A 4 16.96 9.90 9.72
CA SER A 4 17.35 8.50 9.61
C SER A 4 16.40 7.67 8.75
N ASP A 5 16.90 7.07 7.67
CA ASP A 5 17.48 5.72 7.70
C ASP A 5 17.69 5.24 6.26
N GLY A 6 18.83 5.65 5.70
CA GLY A 6 19.31 5.22 4.38
C GLY A 6 20.47 4.26 4.53
N ALA A 7 20.26 3.07 5.11
CA ALA A 7 21.25 1.98 5.08
C ALA A 7 20.58 0.66 5.52
N THR A 8 19.86 -0.08 4.66
CA THR A 8 20.39 -1.28 3.99
C THR A 8 19.43 -1.71 2.84
N LEU A 9 19.20 -0.81 1.87
CA LEU A 9 17.91 -0.77 1.14
C LEU A 9 17.78 -1.58 -0.18
N LYS A 10 18.81 -2.24 -0.72
CA LYS A 10 18.72 -2.89 -2.05
C LYS A 10 18.27 -4.37 -1.99
N SER A 11 18.80 -5.17 -1.07
CA SER A 11 18.44 -6.59 -0.94
C SER A 11 17.09 -6.80 -0.24
N ASN A 12 16.77 -5.98 0.76
CA ASN A 12 15.46 -6.01 1.44
C ASN A 12 14.31 -5.46 0.59
N ARG A 13 14.57 -4.78 -0.52
CA ARG A 13 13.49 -4.19 -1.34
C ARG A 13 12.64 -5.26 -2.02
N LYS A 14 13.25 -6.36 -2.46
CA LYS A 14 12.52 -7.50 -3.02
C LYS A 14 11.65 -8.18 -1.94
N ALA A 15 12.21 -8.45 -0.76
CA ALA A 15 11.47 -9.01 0.37
C ALA A 15 10.31 -8.11 0.79
N CYS A 16 10.55 -6.80 0.87
CA CYS A 16 9.55 -5.78 1.13
C CYS A 16 8.41 -5.79 0.08
N HIS A 17 8.74 -5.84 -1.21
CA HIS A 17 7.74 -5.93 -2.27
C HIS A 17 6.97 -7.27 -2.23
N GLN A 18 7.62 -8.38 -1.90
CA GLN A 18 6.97 -9.67 -1.74
C GLN A 18 5.98 -9.66 -0.57
N ALA A 19 6.41 -9.18 0.61
CA ALA A 19 5.53 -9.04 1.78
C ALA A 19 4.37 -8.08 1.52
N ARG A 20 4.63 -6.98 0.78
CA ARG A 20 3.60 -6.06 0.30
C ARG A 20 2.56 -6.77 -0.56
N ASP A 21 3.00 -7.52 -1.56
CA ASP A 21 2.10 -8.17 -2.52
C ASP A 21 1.26 -9.25 -1.83
N LEU A 22 1.84 -9.99 -0.86
CA LEU A 22 1.11 -10.92 0.00
C LEU A 22 0.04 -10.20 0.84
N PHE A 23 0.40 -9.07 1.46
CA PHE A 23 -0.55 -8.27 2.22
C PHE A 23 -1.69 -7.74 1.34
N PHE A 24 -1.38 -7.19 0.16
CA PHE A 24 -2.41 -6.64 -0.72
C PHE A 24 -3.27 -7.71 -1.39
N ASP A 25 -2.70 -8.87 -1.73
CA ASP A 25 -3.46 -10.03 -2.20
C ASP A 25 -4.48 -10.47 -1.13
N CYS A 26 -4.05 -10.56 0.14
CA CYS A 26 -4.98 -10.82 1.23
C CYS A 26 -6.00 -9.68 1.41
N TYR A 27 -5.57 -8.42 1.34
CA TYR A 27 -6.44 -7.26 1.51
C TYR A 27 -7.54 -7.20 0.45
N ASP A 28 -7.19 -7.47 -0.81
CA ASP A 28 -8.11 -7.54 -1.94
C ASP A 28 -9.11 -8.68 -1.78
N LYS A 29 -8.62 -9.90 -1.47
CA LYS A 29 -9.46 -11.08 -1.17
C LYS A 29 -10.45 -10.85 -0.04
N ASN A 30 -10.09 -10.02 0.93
CA ASN A 30 -10.93 -9.70 2.08
C ASN A 30 -11.69 -8.37 1.91
N ASN A 31 -11.87 -7.89 0.67
CA ASN A 31 -12.69 -6.72 0.35
C ASN A 31 -12.25 -5.44 1.10
N GLY A 32 -10.95 -5.30 1.33
CA GLY A 32 -10.35 -4.18 2.04
C GLY A 32 -10.26 -4.34 3.56
N ASN A 33 -10.37 -5.56 4.10
CA ASN A 33 -10.32 -5.78 5.53
C ASN A 33 -8.91 -6.11 6.05
N GLN A 34 -8.18 -5.09 6.53
CA GLN A 34 -6.83 -5.27 7.11
C GLN A 34 -6.80 -6.20 8.31
N SER A 35 -7.91 -6.30 9.06
CA SER A 35 -7.96 -7.11 10.28
C SER A 35 -7.82 -8.60 10.02
N LYS A 36 -8.12 -9.05 8.79
CA LYS A 36 -7.97 -10.44 8.36
C LYS A 36 -6.52 -10.77 7.97
N CYS A 37 -5.74 -9.76 7.61
CA CYS A 37 -4.39 -9.89 7.06
C CYS A 37 -3.31 -9.35 8.02
N ARG A 38 -3.53 -9.52 9.33
CA ARG A 38 -2.62 -8.99 10.37
C ARG A 38 -1.24 -9.66 10.37
N LEU A 39 -1.17 -10.92 9.95
CA LEU A 39 0.09 -11.67 9.90
C LEU A 39 0.98 -11.10 8.79
N GLU A 40 0.40 -10.93 7.61
CA GLU A 40 1.04 -10.36 6.42
C GLU A 40 1.37 -8.88 6.66
N LEU A 41 0.53 -8.14 7.38
CA LEU A 41 0.81 -6.76 7.77
C LEU A 41 2.04 -6.67 8.67
N LYS A 42 2.14 -7.55 9.67
CA LYS A 42 3.30 -7.60 10.57
C LYS A 42 4.58 -7.93 9.79
N GLU A 43 4.49 -8.86 8.85
CA GLU A 43 5.61 -9.21 7.97
C GLU A 43 5.99 -8.03 7.07
N PHE A 44 4.99 -7.33 6.53
CA PHE A 44 5.19 -6.14 5.71
C PHE A 44 5.87 -5.00 6.49
N GLU A 45 5.47 -4.74 7.74
CA GLU A 45 6.11 -3.77 8.63
C GLU A 45 7.51 -4.19 9.09
N ASN A 46 7.78 -5.50 9.15
CA ASN A 46 9.10 -6.03 9.53
C ASN A 46 10.11 -5.94 8.37
N HIS A 47 9.67 -6.16 7.13
CA HIS A 47 10.54 -6.10 5.94
C HIS A 47 10.63 -4.71 5.31
N CYS A 48 9.60 -3.88 5.45
CA CYS A 48 9.54 -2.55 4.88
C CYS A 48 9.61 -1.46 5.95
N PRO A 49 10.25 -0.32 5.64
CA PRO A 49 10.16 0.85 6.50
C PRO A 49 8.71 1.35 6.57
N VAL A 50 8.30 1.83 7.74
CA VAL A 50 6.93 2.32 8.00
C VAL A 50 6.49 3.37 6.99
N SER A 51 7.39 4.26 6.55
CA SER A 51 7.09 5.25 5.51
C SER A 51 6.67 4.63 4.17
N TRP A 52 7.24 3.48 3.80
CA TRP A 52 6.86 2.73 2.60
C TRP A 52 5.51 2.05 2.79
N VAL A 53 5.29 1.39 3.94
CA VAL A 53 4.01 0.76 4.29
C VAL A 53 2.87 1.78 4.18
N GLN A 54 3.02 2.94 4.81
CA GLN A 54 2.04 4.03 4.79
C GLN A 54 1.79 4.57 3.37
N HIS A 55 2.84 4.74 2.57
CA HIS A 55 2.72 5.19 1.18
C HIS A 55 1.92 4.20 0.33
N PHE A 56 2.29 2.91 0.38
CA PHE A 56 1.60 1.88 -0.39
C PHE A 56 0.16 1.67 0.08
N MET A 57 -0.10 1.66 1.39
CA MET A 57 -1.46 1.54 1.91
C MET A 57 -2.37 2.66 1.43
N ARG A 58 -1.90 3.92 1.46
CA ARG A 58 -2.66 5.06 0.93
C ARG A 58 -2.92 4.89 -0.56
N LYS A 59 -1.89 4.53 -1.33
CA LYS A 59 -2.02 4.31 -2.77
C LYS A 59 -3.05 3.23 -3.09
N HIS A 60 -2.98 2.07 -2.44
CA HIS A 60 -3.88 0.97 -2.70
C HIS A 60 -5.34 1.28 -2.30
N LYS A 61 -5.55 1.95 -1.15
CA LYS A 61 -6.87 2.44 -0.76
C LYS A 61 -7.44 3.44 -1.77
N PHE A 62 -6.60 4.35 -2.26
CA PHE A 62 -7.00 5.32 -3.27
C PHE A 62 -7.34 4.66 -4.61
N GLU A 63 -6.53 3.69 -5.06
CA GLU A 63 -6.80 2.92 -6.29
C GLU A 63 -8.12 2.16 -6.18
N LYS A 64 -8.40 1.51 -5.04
CA LYS A 64 -9.69 0.84 -4.80
C LYS A 64 -10.86 1.79 -4.73
N TYR A 65 -10.71 2.93 -4.06
CA TYR A 65 -11.75 3.95 -4.03
C TYR A 65 -12.03 4.52 -5.43
N LYS A 66 -10.98 4.76 -6.23
CA LYS A 66 -11.10 5.18 -7.63
C LYS A 66 -11.81 4.11 -8.46
N GLU A 67 -11.43 2.84 -8.30
CA GLU A 67 -12.06 1.70 -9.00
C GLU A 67 -13.56 1.63 -8.74
N GLU A 68 -13.99 1.71 -7.48
CA GLU A 68 -15.41 1.72 -7.10
C GLU A 68 -16.15 2.95 -7.67
N LEU A 69 -15.57 4.13 -7.61
CA LEU A 69 -16.20 5.35 -8.16
C LEU A 69 -16.28 5.36 -9.68
N THR A 70 -15.27 4.82 -10.37
CA THR A 70 -15.31 4.64 -11.81
C THR A 70 -16.36 3.60 -12.19
N LYS A 71 -16.50 2.53 -11.41
CA LYS A 71 -17.54 1.50 -11.60
C LYS A 71 -18.96 2.05 -11.40
N GLU A 72 -19.14 2.94 -10.43
CA GLU A 72 -20.40 3.68 -10.19
C GLU A 72 -20.61 4.83 -11.21
N GLY A 73 -19.66 5.07 -12.12
CA GLY A 73 -19.76 6.09 -13.17
C GLY A 73 -19.60 7.54 -12.68
N LEU A 74 -19.06 7.74 -11.46
CA LEU A 74 -19.01 9.03 -10.77
C LEU A 74 -17.68 9.81 -10.96
N LEU A 75 -16.61 9.16 -11.43
CA LEU A 75 -15.31 9.81 -11.67
C LEU A 75 -14.81 9.61 -13.11
N SER A 76 -14.67 10.73 -13.82
CA SER A 76 -13.81 10.86 -15.01
C SER A 76 -12.41 11.31 -14.57
N ASP A 77 -11.38 10.89 -15.31
CA ASP A 77 -9.95 11.01 -14.98
C ASP A 77 -9.40 12.44 -14.71
N LYS A 78 -10.25 13.48 -14.75
CA LYS A 78 -9.86 14.91 -14.67
C LYS A 78 -9.91 15.51 -13.26
N ASP A 79 -10.51 14.84 -12.28
CA ASP A 79 -10.69 15.38 -10.92
C ASP A 79 -9.72 14.82 -9.88
N ALA A 80 -8.71 14.06 -10.31
CA ALA A 80 -7.70 13.52 -9.40
C ALA A 80 -6.85 14.67 -8.82
N PRO A 81 -6.75 14.82 -7.48
CA PRO A 81 -5.89 15.84 -6.89
C PRO A 81 -4.44 15.61 -7.33
N PRO A 82 -3.67 16.68 -7.61
CA PRO A 82 -2.31 16.54 -8.09
C PRO A 82 -1.50 15.70 -7.09
N ARG A 83 -0.77 14.70 -7.60
CA ARG A 83 0.30 14.02 -6.86
C ARG A 83 1.34 15.08 -6.52
N ALA A 84 1.23 15.66 -5.33
CA ALA A 84 2.30 16.46 -4.72
C ALA A 84 3.46 15.55 -4.33
#